data_AF-A0A914K4Y7-F1
#
_entry.id   AF-A0A914K4Y7-F1
#
_cell.length_a   1.000
_cell.length_b   1.000
_cell.length_c   1.000
_cell.angle_alpha   90.00
_cell.angle_beta   90.00
_cell.angle_gamma   90.00
#
_symmetry.space_group_name_H-M   'P 1'
#
loop_
_entity.id
_entity.type
_entity.pdbx_description
1 polymer ?
#
loop_
_entity_poly.entity_id
_entity_poly.type
_entity_poly.pdbx_seq_one_letter_code
_entity_poly.pdbx_strand_id
1 'polypeptide(L)' 'MFFSWEGEGVDEVGKEKDTGIIRVRVNPKHYRPTEVEQLIGDASKAKKLLGWEPKITIEQLVKEMVATDIQLMKSDPRS' A
#
# COMPACT_ATOMS: atom_id res chain seq x y z
N MET A 1 -12.15 7.19 12.24
CA MET A 1 -11.65 5.81 12.32
C MET A 1 -10.18 5.90 12.66
N PHE A 2 -9.81 5.51 13.88
CA PHE A 2 -8.43 5.58 14.37
C PHE A 2 -7.93 4.16 14.60
N PHE A 3 -6.71 3.89 14.17
CA PHE A 3 -6.01 2.66 14.50
C PHE A 3 -5.10 2.86 15.71
N SER A 4 -4.99 1.86 16.58
CA SER A 4 -3.86 1.70 17.49
C SER A 4 -2.92 0.65 16.92
N TRP A 5 -1.62 0.96 16.92
CA TRP A 5 -0.56 0.05 16.55
C TRP A 5 0.08 -0.48 17.82
N GLU A 6 0.20 -1.80 17.92
CA GLU A 6 0.74 -2.50 19.08
C GLU A 6 1.66 -3.63 18.60
N GLY A 7 2.74 -3.89 19.34
CA GLY A 7 3.75 -4.88 18.97
C GLY A 7 4.89 -4.29 18.13
N GLU A 8 5.80 -5.15 17.67
CA GLU A 8 6.93 -4.80 16.82
C GLU A 8 7.24 -5.95 15.87
N GLY A 9 7.72 -5.64 14.66
CA GLY A 9 8.12 -6.63 13.68
C GLY A 9 6.99 -7.59 13.31
N VAL A 10 7.21 -8.89 13.49
CA VAL A 10 6.24 -9.93 13.11
C VAL A 10 4.99 -9.96 14.00
N ASP A 11 5.07 -9.38 15.20
CA ASP A 11 3.98 -9.33 16.18
C ASP A 11 3.19 -8.01 16.10
N GLU A 12 3.56 -7.11 15.17
CA GLU A 12 2.86 -5.84 14.97
C GLU A 12 1.45 -6.04 14.41
N VAL A 13 0.48 -5.39 15.05
CA VAL A 13 -0.94 -5.43 14.66
C VAL A 13 -1.56 -4.03 14.65
N GLY A 14 -2.42 -3.81 13.65
CA GLY A 14 -3.27 -2.62 13.55
C GLY A 14 -4.68 -2.92 14.04
N LYS A 15 -5.05 -2.36 15.19
CA LYS A 15 -6.37 -2.53 15.82
C LYS A 15 -7.24 -1.31 15.63
N GLU A 16 -8.49 -1.53 15.23
CA GLU A 16 -9.51 -0.48 15.22
C GLU A 16 -9.85 -0.07 16.65
N LYS A 17 -9.67 1.21 17.01
CA LYS A 17 -9.81 1.66 18.41
C LYS A 17 -11.22 1.46 18.97
N ASP A 18 -12.24 1.63 18.13
CA ASP A 18 -13.63 1.64 18.57
C ASP A 18 -14.17 0.22 18.86
N THR A 19 -13.66 -0.78 18.15
CA THR A 19 -14.16 -2.17 18.21
C THR A 19 -13.15 -3.15 18.81
N GLY A 20 -11.87 -2.77 18.88
CA GLY A 20 -10.76 -3.64 19.24
C GLY A 20 -10.43 -4.70 18.17
N ILE A 21 -11.09 -4.67 17.01
CA ILE A 21 -10.90 -5.66 15.94
C ILE A 21 -9.54 -5.41 15.28
N ILE A 22 -8.74 -6.47 15.15
CA ILE A 22 -7.50 -6.44 14.37
C ILE A 22 -7.86 -6.41 12.88
N ARG A 23 -7.50 -5.33 12.19
CA ARG A 23 -7.71 -5.17 10.73
C ARG A 23 -6.44 -5.47 9.92
N VAL A 24 -5.26 -5.30 10.53
CA VAL A 24 -3.96 -5.49 9.88
C VAL A 24 -3.05 -6.33 10.78
N ARG A 25 -2.32 -7.29 10.19
CA ARG A 25 -1.32 -8.14 10.87
C ARG A 25 -0.17 -8.45 9.93
N VAL A 26 1.01 -8.66 10.50
CA VAL A 26 2.17 -9.15 9.74
C VAL A 26 2.08 -10.67 9.56
N ASN A 27 2.50 -11.16 8.39
CA ASN A 27 2.63 -12.58 8.11
C ASN A 27 4.06 -12.89 7.64
N PRO A 28 4.87 -13.60 8.46
CA PRO A 28 6.26 -13.92 8.15
C PRO A 28 6.46 -14.63 6.81
N LYS A 29 5.43 -15.34 6.30
CA LYS A 29 5.50 -16.05 5.01
C LYS A 29 5.68 -15.12 3.81
N HIS A 30 5.39 -13.83 3.94
CA HIS A 30 5.56 -12.85 2.86
C HIS A 30 6.94 -12.19 2.83
N TYR A 31 7.80 -12.44 3.83
CA TYR A 31 9.18 -11.93 3.84
C TYR A 31 10.01 -12.67 2.80
N ARG A 32 10.85 -11.92 2.08
CA ARG A 32 11.78 -12.51 1.12
C ARG A 32 13.19 -12.52 1.72
N PRO A 33 13.97 -13.61 1.57
CA PRO A 33 15.35 -13.68 2.08
C PRO A 33 16.27 -12.58 1.54
N THR A 34 15.95 -12.02 0.37
CA THR A 34 16.67 -10.91 -0.25
C THR A 34 15.69 -9.78 -0.52
N GLU A 35 15.32 -9.04 0.53
CA GLU A 35 14.53 -7.82 0.40
C GLU A 35 15.42 -6.67 -0.11
N VAL A 36 14.87 -5.81 -0.97
CA VAL A 36 15.57 -4.61 -1.42
C VAL A 36 15.17 -3.46 -0.50
N GLU A 37 16.14 -2.84 0.19
CA GLU A 37 15.85 -1.81 1.19
C GLU A 37 15.18 -0.56 0.58
N GLN A 38 15.68 -0.08 -0.56
CA GLN A 38 15.13 1.10 -1.23
C GLN A 38 15.24 0.99 -2.76
N LEU A 39 14.18 1.44 -3.45
CA LEU A 39 14.15 1.59 -4.90
C LEU A 39 13.73 3.02 -5.24
N ILE A 40 14.71 3.86 -5.59
CA ILE A 40 14.51 5.26 -5.96
C ILE A 40 15.08 5.45 -7.36
N GLY A 41 14.21 5.69 -8.34
CA GLY A 41 14.61 5.92 -9.73
C GLY A 41 14.77 7.41 -10.05
N ASP A 42 15.82 7.75 -10.81
CA ASP A 42 15.97 9.08 -11.43
C ASP A 42 15.56 9.04 -12.90
N ALA A 43 14.47 9.74 -13.24
CA ALA A 43 13.95 9.85 -14.60
C ALA A 43 14.46 11.09 -15.37
N SER A 44 15.45 11.82 -14.85
CA SER A 44 16.00 13.05 -15.45
C SER A 44 16.40 12.88 -16.92
N LYS A 45 16.98 11.75 -17.30
CA LYS A 45 17.34 11.42 -18.68
C LYS A 45 16.13 11.35 -19.60
N ALA A 46 15.05 10.69 -19.16
CA ALA A 46 13.82 10.55 -19.95
C ALA A 46 13.13 11.92 -20.13
N LYS A 47 13.08 12.73 -19.06
CA LYS A 47 12.58 14.10 -19.12
C LYS A 47 13.36 14.96 -20.12
N LYS A 48 14.70 14.90 -20.08
CA LYS A 48 15.56 15.69 -20.98
C LYS A 48 15.45 15.29 -22.45
N LEU A 49 15.45 13.99 -22.74
CA LEU A 49 15.51 13.49 -24.12
C LEU A 49 14.15 13.31 -24.77
N LEU A 50 13.12 13.00 -23.98
CA LEU A 50 11.80 12.62 -24.47
C LEU A 50 10.71 13.60 -24.01
N GLY A 51 11.02 14.56 -23.13
CA GLY A 51 10.00 15.40 -22.49
C GLY A 51 9.05 14.61 -21.59
N TRP A 52 9.41 13.37 -21.22
CA TRP A 52 8.53 12.49 -20.47
C TRP A 52 8.54 12.82 -18.98
N GLU A 53 7.36 12.91 -18.38
CA GLU A 53 7.15 13.12 -16.94
C GLU A 53 5.95 12.30 -16.45
N PRO A 54 5.98 11.80 -15.19
CA PRO A 54 4.85 11.10 -14.60
C PRO A 54 3.67 12.06 -14.42
N LYS A 55 2.47 11.61 -14.81
CA LYS A 55 1.24 12.42 -14.74
C LYS A 55 0.42 12.19 -13.46
N ILE A 56 0.72 11.12 -12.73
CA ILE A 56 -0.04 10.64 -11.59
C ILE A 56 0.89 10.55 -10.38
N THR A 57 0.45 11.11 -9.25
CA THR A 57 1.15 10.98 -7.97
C THR A 57 0.81 9.67 -7.27
N ILE A 58 1.59 9.29 -6.26
CA ILE A 58 1.32 8.08 -5.46
C ILE A 58 -0.05 8.18 -4.78
N GLU A 59 -0.42 9.35 -4.26
CA GLU A 59 -1.71 9.57 -3.58
C GLU A 59 -2.89 9.40 -4.54
N GLN A 60 -2.74 9.90 -5.77
CA GLN A 60 -3.76 9.75 -6.80
C GLN A 60 -3.92 8.28 -7.21
N LEU A 61 -2.80 7.57 -7.40
CA LEU A 61 -2.81 6.15 -7.72
C LEU A 61 -3.50 5.33 -6.61
N VAL A 62 -3.13 5.55 -5.34
CA VAL A 62 -3.77 4.86 -4.20
C VAL A 62 -5.26 5.14 -4.16
N LYS A 63 -5.67 6.39 -4.39
CA LYS A 63 -7.10 6.76 -4.42
C LYS A 63 -7.86 6.04 -5.53
N GLU A 64 -7.30 5.98 -6.73
CA GLU A 64 -7.91 5.30 -7.88
C GLU A 64 -8.05 3.80 -7.65
N MET A 65 -6.99 3.15 -7.15
CA MET A 65 -6.97 1.72 -6.85
C MET A 65 -8.04 1.37 -5.80
N VAL A 66 -8.05 2.06 -4.66
CA VAL A 66 -9.01 1.78 -3.57
C VAL A 66 -10.45 2.03 -4.01
N ALA A 67 -10.71 3.11 -4.75
CA ALA A 67 -12.05 3.39 -5.25
C ALA A 67 -12.55 2.28 -6.19
N THR A 68 -11.68 1.78 -7.06
CA THR A 68 -11.98 0.70 -8.01
C THR A 68 -12.25 -0.61 -7.26
N ASP A 69 -11.40 -0.98 -6.29
CA ASP A 69 -11.60 -2.19 -5.49
C ASP A 69 -12.90 -2.14 -4.70
N ILE A 70 -13.26 -0.99 -4.11
CA ILE A 70 -14.54 -0.83 -3.41
C ILE A 70 -15.73 -1.04 -4.36
N GLN A 71 -15.64 -0.53 -5.59
CA GLN A 71 -16.69 -0.73 -6.59
C GLN A 71 -16.79 -2.20 -6.99
N LEU A 72 -15.66 -2.84 -7.27
CA LEU A 72 -15.59 -4.26 -7.63
C LEU A 72 -16.21 -5.14 -6.53
N MET A 73 -15.79 -4.95 -5.28
CA MET A 73 -16.28 -5.71 -4.12
C MET A 73 -17.77 -5.50 -3.84
N LYS A 74 -18.34 -4.35 -4.21
CA LYS A 74 -19.79 -4.12 -4.14
C LYS A 74 -20.55 -4.88 -5.23
N SER A 75 -19.97 -5.03 -6.41
CA SER A 75 -20.60 -5.69 -7.56
C SER A 75 -20.41 -7.21 -7.59
N ASP A 76 -19.24 -7.71 -7.21
CA ASP A 76 -18.92 -9.14 -7.12
C ASP A 76 -17.99 -9.40 -5.92
N PRO A 77 -18.56 -9.72 -4.75
CA PRO A 77 -17.80 -9.92 -3.52
C PRO A 77 -16.89 -11.16 -3.50
N ARG A 78 -16.88 -11.97 -4.57
CA ARG A 78 -16.13 -13.23 -4.65
C ARG A 78 -14.88 -13.15 -5.54
N SER A 79 -14.66 -12.01 -6.17
CA SER A 79 -13.45 -11.74 -6.96
C SER A 79 -12.21 -11.54 -6.10
#